data_AF-A0A1X7FPD9-F1
#
_entry.id   AF-A0A1X7FPD9-F1
#
_cell.length_a   1.000
_cell.length_b   1.000
_cell.length_c   1.000
_cell.angle_alpha   90.00
_cell.angle_beta   90.00
_cell.angle_gamma   90.00
#
_symmetry.space_group_name_H-M   'P 1'
#
loop_
_entity.id
_entity.type
_entity.pdbx_description
1 polymer ?
#
loop_
_entity_poly.entity_id
_entity_poly.type
_entity_poly.pdbx_seq_one_letter_code
_entity_poly.pdbx_strand_id
1 'polypeptide(L)' 'MLIQLGMWLSFLMAISLICFAYFEGIKIGDRRGKVEGSHFILSSVFGLIFCLFFFHFQDML' A
#
# COMPACT_ATOMS: atom_id res chain seq x y z
N MET A 1 5.60 17.37 16.06
CA MET A 1 6.61 16.98 15.03
C MET A 1 6.64 15.48 14.75
N LEU A 2 6.77 14.61 15.76
CA LEU A 2 6.83 13.15 15.53
C LEU A 2 5.56 12.58 14.86
N ILE A 3 4.37 13.01 15.31
CA ILE A 3 3.08 12.58 14.73
C ILE A 3 2.97 12.98 13.24
N GLN A 4 3.33 14.21 12.92
CA GLN A 4 3.31 14.73 11.55
C GLN A 4 4.29 13.97 10.64
N LEU A 5 5.47 13.60 11.14
CA LEU A 5 6.42 12.73 10.41
C LEU A 5 5.84 11.33 10.19
N GLY A 6 5.20 10.74 11.22
CA GLY A 6 4.52 9.44 11.12
C GLY A 6 3.38 9.44 10.10
N MET A 7 2.62 10.53 10.03
CA MET A 7 1.58 10.76 9.04
C MET A 7 2.16 10.75 7.61
N TRP A 8 3.16 11.60 7.33
CA TRP A 8 3.78 11.66 6.00
C TRP A 8 4.47 10.37 5.59
N LEU A 9 5.12 9.67 6.52
CA LEU A 9 5.73 8.37 6.27
C LEU A 9 4.66 7.33 5.91
N SER A 10 3.55 7.28 6.66
CA SER A 10 2.45 6.35 6.39
C SER A 10 1.81 6.63 5.03
N PHE A 11 1.66 7.90 4.66
CA PHE A 11 1.16 8.30 3.35
C PHE A 11 2.06 7.82 2.20
N LEU A 12 3.37 8.04 2.31
CA LEU A 12 4.34 7.59 1.30
C LEU A 12 4.37 6.06 1.17
N MET A 13 4.27 5.34 2.29
CA MET A 13 4.21 3.87 2.28
C MET A 13 2.91 3.36 1.65
N ALA A 14 1.77 3.98 1.93
CA ALA A 14 0.50 3.63 1.30
C ALA A 14 0.56 3.79 -0.22
N ILE A 15 1.05 4.93 -0.72
CA ILE A 15 1.18 5.19 -2.15
C ILE A 15 2.14 4.17 -2.80
N SER A 16 3.32 3.95 -2.22
CA SER A 16 4.30 3.05 -2.82
C SER A 16 3.80 1.60 -2.90
N LEU A 17 3.11 1.12 -1.86
CA LEU A 17 2.52 -0.22 -1.82
C LEU A 17 1.36 -0.38 -2.80
N ILE A 18 0.48 0.62 -2.93
CA ILE A 18 -0.61 0.61 -3.90
C ILE A 18 -0.08 0.66 -5.33
N CYS A 19 0.94 1.47 -5.60
CA CYS A 19 1.62 1.49 -6.90
C CYS A 19 2.26 0.14 -7.22
N PHE A 20 2.95 -0.48 -6.26
CA PHE A 20 3.53 -1.81 -6.42
C PHE A 20 2.46 -2.87 -6.69
N ALA A 21 1.35 -2.84 -5.95
CA ALA A 21 0.19 -3.69 -6.19
C ALA A 21 -0.37 -3.48 -7.60
N TYR A 22 -0.47 -2.24 -8.07
CA TYR A 22 -0.94 -1.96 -9.43
C TYR A 22 -0.06 -2.62 -10.50
N PHE A 23 1.26 -2.55 -10.37
CA PHE A 23 2.19 -3.23 -11.28
C PHE A 23 2.08 -4.75 -11.23
N GLU A 24 1.99 -5.34 -10.03
CA GLU A 24 1.76 -6.78 -9.91
C GLU A 24 0.40 -7.19 -10.49
N GLY A 25 -0.64 -6.35 -10.34
CA GLY A 25 -1.96 -6.55 -10.94
C GLY A 25 -1.90 -6.63 -12.47
N ILE A 26 -1.18 -5.70 -13.12
CA ILE A 26 -0.96 -5.73 -14.58
C ILE A 26 -0.22 -7.02 -14.97
N LYS A 27 0.85 -7.36 -14.26
CA LYS A 27 1.65 -8.56 -14.51
C LYS A 27 0.84 -9.86 -14.33
N ILE A 28 -0.13 -9.87 -13.42
CA ILE A 28 -1.08 -10.97 -13.26
C ILE A 28 -2.06 -11.03 -14.43
N GLY A 29 -2.60 -9.89 -14.87
CA GLY A 29 -3.52 -9.82 -15.99
C GLY A 29 -2.91 -10.25 -17.34
N ASP A 30 -1.62 -10.01 -17.53
CA ASP A 30 -0.92 -10.31 -18.79
C ASP A 30 -0.42 -11.77 -18.88
N ARG A 31 -0.27 -12.47 -17.76
CA ARG A 31 0.21 -13.87 -17.75
C ARG A 31 -0.92 -14.86 -18.01
N ARG A 32 -0.79 -15.67 -19.07
CA ARG A 32 -1.73 -16.75 -19.44
C ARG A 32 -1.51 -18.09 -18.71
N GLY A 33 -0.84 -18.10 -17.56
CA GLY A 33 -0.46 -19.32 -16.81
C GLY A 33 -0.73 -19.22 -15.31
N LYS A 34 -0.22 -20.15 -14.49
CA LYS A 34 -0.28 -20.01 -13.02
C LYS A 34 0.45 -18.73 -12.61
N VAL A 35 -0.26 -17.84 -11.91
CA VAL A 35 0.31 -16.59 -11.42
C VAL A 35 0.33 -16.58 -9.89
N GLU A 36 1.47 -16.23 -9.32
CA GLU A 36 1.62 -15.99 -7.89
C GLU A 36 1.09 -14.60 -7.53
N GLY A 37 -0.20 -14.53 -7.21
CA GLY A 37 -0.87 -13.29 -6.79
C GLY A 37 -0.64 -12.88 -5.33
N SER A 38 0.18 -13.63 -4.58
CA SER A 38 0.45 -13.37 -3.16
C SER A 38 1.03 -11.98 -2.92
N HIS A 39 1.98 -11.55 -3.77
CA HIS A 39 2.59 -10.23 -3.68
C HIS A 39 1.59 -9.10 -3.94
N PHE A 40 0.68 -9.28 -4.89
CA PHE A 40 -0.40 -8.32 -5.17
C PHE A 40 -1.33 -8.17 -3.97
N ILE A 41 -1.81 -9.29 -3.42
CA ILE A 41 -2.74 -9.27 -2.28
C ILE A 41 -2.07 -8.63 -1.06
N LEU A 42 -0.84 -9.05 -0.76
CA LEU A 42 -0.11 -8.60 0.42
C LEU A 42 0.22 -7.10 0.33
N SER A 43 0.71 -6.62 -0.82
CA SER A 43 0.95 -5.18 -1.03
C SER A 43 -0.34 -4.36 -0.98
N SER A 44 -1.45 -4.85 -1.55
CA SER A 44 -2.75 -4.19 -1.47
C SER A 44 -3.24 -4.06 -0.02
N VAL A 45 -3.17 -5.15 0.76
CA VAL A 45 -3.60 -5.17 2.16
C VAL A 45 -2.73 -4.24 3.01
N PHE A 46 -1.40 -4.30 2.87
CA PHE A 46 -0.52 -3.39 3.60
C PHE A 46 -0.71 -1.94 3.18
N GLY A 47 -0.94 -1.64 1.89
CA GLY A 47 -1.26 -0.30 1.43
C GLY A 47 -2.49 0.28 2.14
N LEU A 48 -3.55 -0.52 2.28
CA LEU A 48 -4.74 -0.13 3.04
C LEU A 48 -4.47 0.07 4.53
N ILE A 49 -3.65 -0.78 5.15
CA ILE A 49 -3.25 -0.62 6.56
C ILE A 49 -2.50 0.71 6.76
N PHE A 50 -1.59 1.06 5.85
CA PHE A 50 -0.88 2.35 5.92
C PHE A 50 -1.82 3.55 5.67
N CYS A 51 -2.87 3.41 4.86
CA CYS A 51 -3.94 4.41 4.80
C CYS A 51 -4.65 4.59 6.16
N LEU A 52 -4.95 3.49 6.86
CA LEU A 52 -5.55 3.57 8.20
C LEU A 52 -4.61 4.28 9.19
N PHE A 53 -3.31 3.98 9.14
CA PHE A 53 -2.32 4.69 9.97
C PHE A 53 -2.24 6.17 9.63
N PHE A 54 -2.28 6.55 8.34
CA PHE A 54 -2.34 7.94 7.93
C PHE A 54 -3.55 8.66 8.54
N PHE A 55 -4.75 8.09 8.41
CA PHE A 55 -5.96 8.67 9.00
C PHE A 55 -5.89 8.75 10.53
N HIS A 56 -5.32 7.73 11.17
CA HIS A 56 -5.13 7.72 12.61
C HIS A 56 -4.19 8.83 13.08
N PHE A 57 -3.05 9.03 12.40
CA PHE A 57 -2.14 10.12 12.71
C PHE A 57 -2.72 11.50 12.39
N GLN A 58 -3.58 11.60 11.37
CA GLN A 58 -4.29 12.83 11.04
C GLN A 58 -5.33 13.20 12.10
N ASP A 59 -6.05 12.23 12.67
CA ASP A 59 -7.02 12.45 13.76
C ASP A 59 -6.35 12.90 15.07
N MET A 60 -5.11 12.48 15.29
CA MET A 60 -4.29 12.85 16.46
C MET A 60 -3.64 14.25 16.36
N LEU A 61 -3.76 14.93 15.23
CA LEU A 61 -3.02 16.15 14.89
C LEU A 61 -3.87 17.41 15.05
#